data_AF-A0A1F8MJK6-F1
#
_entry.id   AF-A0A1F8MJK6-F1
#
_cell.length_a   1.000
_cell.length_b   1.000
_cell.length_c   1.000
_cell.angle_alpha   90.00
_cell.angle_beta   90.00
_cell.angle_gamma   90.00
#
_symmetry.space_group_name_H-M   'P 1'
#
loop_
_entity.id
_entity.type
_entity.pdbx_description
1 polymer ?
#
loop_
_entity_poly.entity_id
_entity_poly.type
_entity_poly.pdbx_seq_one_letter_code
_entity_poly.pdbx_strand_id
1 'polypeptide(L)' 'MSAVLTFTRESMLGFKARKLRIAEHITQRELADMAGVPLDSVDLFEHNLPMPLDYKRRILKVLWAEKTKG' A
#
# COMPACT_ATOMS: atom_id res chain seq x y z
N MET A 1 -17.99 21.09 1.36
CA MET A 1 -17.72 19.80 0.67
C MET A 1 -17.42 18.73 1.72
N SER A 2 -17.44 17.44 1.36
CA SER A 2 -16.39 16.48 1.79
C SER A 2 -16.74 15.21 2.58
N ALA A 3 -17.84 15.05 3.31
CA ALA A 3 -17.96 13.86 4.18
C ALA A 3 -17.96 12.51 3.40
N VAL A 4 -18.69 12.44 2.29
CA VAL A 4 -18.76 11.22 1.44
C VAL A 4 -17.44 10.96 0.69
N LEU A 5 -16.77 12.02 0.23
CA LEU A 5 -15.48 11.91 -0.46
C LEU A 5 -14.35 11.47 0.48
N THR A 6 -14.37 11.90 1.74
CA THR A 6 -13.40 11.44 2.74
C THR A 6 -13.63 9.96 3.09
N PHE A 7 -14.88 9.54 3.31
CA PHE A 7 -15.22 8.15 3.64
C PHE A 7 -14.80 7.16 2.55
N THR A 8 -15.03 7.51 1.28
CA THR A 8 -14.61 6.68 0.14
C THR A 8 -13.10 6.54 0.08
N ARG A 9 -12.34 7.64 0.27
CA ARG A 9 -10.88 7.62 0.23
C ARG A 9 -10.25 6.75 1.33
N GLU A 10 -10.79 6.80 2.55
CA GLU A 10 -10.28 5.99 3.67
C GLU A 10 -10.62 4.49 3.54
N SER A 11 -11.68 4.16 2.82
CA SER A 11 -12.05 2.78 2.53
C SER A 11 -11.15 2.11 1.48
N MET A 12 -10.50 2.91 0.63
CA MET A 12 -9.69 2.44 -0.48
C MET A 12 -8.45 1.66 -0.01
N LEU A 13 -8.21 0.51 -0.63
CA LEU A 13 -7.19 -0.44 -0.19
C LEU A 13 -5.76 0.14 -0.29
N GLY A 14 -5.45 0.90 -1.34
CA GLY A 14 -4.17 1.57 -1.51
C GLY A 14 -3.88 2.60 -0.42
N PHE A 15 -4.91 3.33 0.00
CA PHE A 15 -4.77 4.30 1.08
C PHE A 15 -4.48 3.61 2.42
N LYS A 16 -5.17 2.49 2.70
CA LYS A 16 -4.91 1.66 3.87
C LYS A 16 -3.49 1.06 3.83
N ALA A 17 -3.04 0.61 2.67
CA ALA A 17 -1.68 0.10 2.49
C ALA A 17 -0.63 1.17 2.79
N ARG A 18 -0.81 2.41 2.30
CA ARG A 18 0.06 3.54 2.64
C ARG A 18 0.10 3.83 4.13
N LYS A 19 -1.06 3.89 4.79
CA LYS A 19 -1.15 4.12 6.24
C LYS A 19 -0.39 3.03 7.01
N LEU A 20 -0.58 1.76 6.62
CA LEU A 20 0.11 0.64 7.25
C LEU A 20 1.63 0.72 7.03
N ARG A 21 2.09 0.96 5.80
CA ARG A 21 3.52 1.12 5.51
C ARG A 21 4.18 2.18 6.41
N ILE A 22 3.54 3.34 6.54
CA ILE A 22 4.04 4.44 7.38
C ILE A 22 4.06 4.06 8.86
N ALA A 23 3.04 3.35 9.34
CA ALA A 23 2.96 2.88 10.72
C ALA A 23 4.07 1.88 11.06
N GLU A 24 4.46 1.04 10.11
CA GLU A 24 5.59 0.09 10.25
C GLU A 24 6.96 0.73 9.99
N HIS A 25 7.04 2.06 9.80
CA HIS A 25 8.29 2.79 9.50
C HIS A 25 9.03 2.32 8.23
N ILE A 26 8.31 1.79 7.25
CA ILE A 26 8.87 1.30 5.98
C ILE A 26 8.79 2.40 4.91
N THR A 27 9.84 2.59 4.12
CA THR A 27 9.81 3.48 2.94
C THR A 27 9.17 2.79 1.73
N GLN A 28 8.72 3.55 0.72
CA GLN A 28 8.19 2.92 -0.51
C GLN A 28 9.26 2.08 -1.23
N ARG A 29 10.53 2.49 -1.15
CA ARG A 29 11.68 1.75 -1.71
C ARG A 29 11.85 0.40 -1.02
N GLU A 30 11.94 0.38 0.30
CA GLU A 30 12.07 -0.85 1.08
C GLU A 30 10.90 -1.80 0.85
N LEU A 31 9.67 -1.27 0.80
CA LEU A 31 8.50 -2.08 0.49
C LEU A 31 8.57 -2.70 -0.92
N ALA A 32 9.04 -1.93 -1.91
CA ALA A 32 9.21 -2.42 -3.27
C ALA A 32 10.26 -3.54 -3.33
N ASP A 33 11.40 -3.34 -2.65
CA ASP A 33 12.49 -4.30 -2.58
C ASP A 33 12.05 -5.59 -1.86
N MET A 34 11.36 -5.48 -0.72
CA MET A 34 10.80 -6.61 0.04
C MET A 34 9.74 -7.38 -0.76
N ALA A 35 8.92 -6.69 -1.56
CA ALA A 35 7.88 -7.29 -2.38
C ALA A 35 8.40 -7.83 -3.73
N GLY A 36 9.64 -7.48 -4.11
CA GLY A 36 10.19 -7.81 -5.42
C GLY A 36 9.37 -7.22 -6.56
N VAL A 37 9.04 -5.92 -6.46
CA VAL A 37 8.28 -5.17 -7.46
C VAL A 37 8.98 -3.84 -7.79
N PRO A 38 8.71 -3.22 -8.96
CA PRO A 38 9.22 -1.87 -9.25
C PRO A 38 8.69 -0.84 -8.24
N LEU A 39 9.50 0.16 -7.89
CA LEU A 39 9.08 1.23 -6.96
C LEU A 39 7.77 1.90 -7.40
N ASP A 40 7.64 2.23 -8.68
CA ASP A 40 6.46 2.92 -9.20
C ASP A 40 5.19 2.10 -8.97
N SER A 41 5.29 0.78 -8.86
CA SER A 41 4.15 -0.08 -8.53
C SER A 41 3.64 0.14 -7.10
N VAL A 42 4.52 0.48 -6.15
CA VAL A 42 4.11 0.88 -4.79
C VAL A 42 3.38 2.21 -4.82
N ASP A 43 3.88 3.19 -5.58
CA ASP A 43 3.23 4.50 -5.69
C ASP A 43 1.86 4.41 -6.36
N LEU A 44 1.76 3.67 -7.47
CA LEU A 44 0.50 3.37 -8.14
C LEU A 44 -0.50 2.71 -7.17
N PHE A 45 -0.02 1.72 -6.40
CA PHE A 45 -0.87 1.04 -5.44
C PHE A 45 -1.41 1.98 -4.37
N GLU A 46 -0.54 2.76 -3.74
CA GLU A 46 -0.90 3.68 -2.64
C GLU A 46 -1.89 4.76 -3.08
N HIS A 47 -1.84 5.16 -4.34
CA HIS A 47 -2.76 6.11 -4.96
C HIS A 47 -4.02 5.48 -5.56
N ASN A 48 -4.20 4.16 -5.44
CA ASN A 48 -5.32 3.39 -6.02
C ASN A 48 -5.39 3.48 -7.54
N LEU A 49 -4.24 3.59 -8.20
CA LEU A 49 -4.12 3.57 -9.64
C LEU A 49 -4.05 2.12 -10.16
N PRO A 50 -4.43 1.88 -11.43
CA PRO A 50 -4.33 0.56 -12.04
C PRO A 50 -2.89 0.03 -12.04
N MET A 51 -2.75 -1.26 -11.75
CA MET A 51 -1.46 -1.96 -11.72
C MET A 51 -1.66 -3.48 -11.87
N PRO A 52 -0.60 -4.25 -12.17
CA PRO A 52 -0.67 -5.71 -12.18
C PRO A 52 -1.15 -6.31 -10.84
N LEU A 53 -2.05 -7.29 -10.91
CA LEU A 53 -2.68 -7.91 -9.73
C LEU A 53 -1.67 -8.69 -8.88
N ASP A 54 -0.68 -9.30 -9.51
CA ASP A 54 0.39 -10.03 -8.82
C ASP A 54 1.26 -9.08 -7.98
N TYR A 55 1.60 -7.91 -8.49
CA TYR A 55 2.34 -6.89 -7.75
C TYR A 55 1.55 -6.39 -6.54
N LYS A 56 0.24 -6.12 -6.73
CA LYS A 56 -0.66 -5.77 -5.63
C LYS A 56 -0.68 -6.83 -4.53
N ARG A 57 -0.74 -8.12 -4.90
CA ARG A 57 -0.72 -9.24 -3.94
C ARG A 57 0.61 -9.33 -3.19
N ARG A 58 1.74 -9.15 -3.87
CA ARG A 58 3.07 -9.19 -3.24
C ARG A 58 3.25 -8.06 -2.23
N ILE A 59 2.86 -6.84 -2.59
CA ILE A 59 2.91 -5.68 -1.69
C ILE A 59 2.06 -5.93 -0.43
N LEU A 60 0.82 -6.40 -0.61
CA LEU A 60 -0.07 -6.72 0.51
C LEU A 60 0.48 -7.83 1.42
N LYS A 61 1.06 -8.88 0.83
CA LYS A 61 1.66 -9.98 1.58
C LYS A 61 2.77 -9.47 2.52
N VAL A 62 3.64 -8.60 2.01
CA VAL A 62 4.72 -7.99 2.79
C VAL A 62 4.15 -7.12 3.91
N LEU A 63 3.25 -6.20 3.60
CA LEU A 63 2.66 -5.32 4.61
C LEU A 63 1.94 -6.08 5.74
N TRP A 64 1.26 -7.18 5.41
CA TRP A 64 0.63 -8.02 6.43
C TRP A 64 1.64 -8.79 7.27
N ALA A 65 2.72 -9.29 6.65
CA ALA A 65 3.79 -9.97 7.38
C ALA A 65 4.44 -9.02 8.39
N GLU A 66 4.72 -7.77 8.03
CA GLU A 66 5.29 -6.78 8.95
C GLU A 66 4.33 -6.43 10.07
N LYS A 67 3.06 -6.17 9.75
CA LYS A 67 2.01 -5.91 10.75
C LYS A 67 1.90 -7.01 11.83
N THR A 68 2.14 -8.27 11.46
CA THR A 68 2.03 -9.40 12.41
C THR A 68 3.25 -9.60 13.31
N LYS A 69 4.35 -8.85 13.08
CA LYS A 69 5.56 -8.93 13.92
C LYS A 69 5.52 -7.99 15.13
N GLY A 70 4.75 -6.90 15.04
CA GLY A 70 4.50 -5.97 16.15
C GLY A 70 3.30 -6.36 16.99
#